data_AF-A0A7J6U9A6-F1
#
_entry.id   AF-A0A7J6U9A6-F1
#
_cell.length_a   1.000
_cell.length_b   1.000
_cell.length_c   1.000
_cell.angle_alpha   90.00
_cell.angle_beta   90.00
_cell.angle_gamma   90.00
#
_symmetry.space_group_name_H-M   'P 1'
#
loop_
_entity.id
_entity.type
_entity.pdbx_description
1 polymer ?
#
loop_
_entity_poly.entity_id
_entity_poly.type
_entity_poly.pdbx_seq_one_letter_code
_entity_poly.pdbx_strand_id
1 'polypeptide(L)'
;YPLLTKRHVKLHGWYHNDPWGKLNSFAYFASSKRTIRRSTIQFLLKNRELSRFCELIMMCDSSVVHELNLTGPYSLFVPHNSAFDRVKGGYEHVKATIEANPDKGRDFIRNHSIRGNIIL
;
A
#
# COMPACT_ATOMS: atom_id res chain seq x y z
N TYR A 1 -1.53 -7.97 24.33
CA TYR A 1 -1.36 -8.45 22.94
C TYR A 1 -0.77 -9.85 22.94
N PRO A 2 -1.54 -10.94 22.76
CA PRO A 2 -0.95 -12.25 22.60
C PRO A 2 -0.56 -12.46 21.13
N LEU A 3 0.64 -13.03 20.98
CA LEU A 3 1.31 -13.37 19.73
C LEU A 3 0.45 -14.36 18.93
N LEU A 4 0.15 -14.01 17.67
CA LEU A 4 -0.47 -14.92 16.70
C LEU A 4 0.46 -16.14 16.50
N THR A 5 0.17 -17.20 17.24
CA THR A 5 0.78 -18.51 17.07
C THR A 5 0.38 -19.07 15.71
N LYS A 6 1.33 -19.72 15.04
CA LYS A 6 1.35 -20.16 13.62
C LYS A 6 0.22 -21.10 13.16
N ARG A 7 -0.93 -21.20 13.83
CA ARG A 7 -1.90 -22.30 13.65
C ARG A 7 -3.25 -21.98 12.99
N HIS A 8 -3.55 -20.74 12.60
CA HIS A 8 -4.88 -20.42 12.05
C HIS A 8 -4.89 -19.71 10.70
N VAL A 9 -4.11 -20.24 9.74
CA VAL A 9 -4.47 -20.11 8.32
C VAL A 9 -4.94 -21.47 7.82
N LYS A 10 -5.97 -22.02 8.48
CA LYS A 10 -6.79 -23.07 7.86
C LYS A 10 -7.74 -22.36 6.88
N LEU A 11 -7.21 -22.04 5.71
CA LEU A 11 -7.98 -21.62 4.54
C LEU A 11 -9.06 -22.68 4.29
N HIS A 12 -10.32 -22.26 4.29
CA HIS A 12 -11.52 -23.09 4.11
C HIS A 12 -11.47 -24.04 2.89
N GLY A 13 -10.61 -23.79 1.89
CA GLY A 13 -10.46 -24.62 0.70
C GLY A 13 -9.60 -25.89 0.85
N TRP A 14 -8.93 -26.12 1.99
CA TRP A 14 -7.97 -27.22 2.14
C TRP A 14 -8.57 -28.59 2.47
N TYR A 15 -9.82 -28.64 2.98
CA TYR A 15 -10.49 -29.89 3.39
C TYR A 15 -11.53 -30.43 2.40
N HIS A 16 -11.84 -29.70 1.33
CA HIS A 16 -12.83 -30.14 0.33
C HIS A 16 -12.25 -31.03 -0.78
N ASN A 17 -10.96 -31.39 -0.69
CA ASN A 17 -10.25 -32.04 -1.79
C ASN A 17 -9.78 -33.47 -1.44
N ASP A 18 -10.57 -34.21 -0.67
CA ASP A 18 -10.37 -35.65 -0.46
C ASP A 18 -11.01 -36.41 -1.65
N PRO A 19 -10.32 -37.33 -2.36
CA PRO A 19 -9.04 -38.00 -2.07
C PRO A 19 -7.77 -37.35 -2.67
N TRP A 20 -7.88 -36.17 -3.27
CA TRP A 20 -6.79 -35.50 -4.00
C TRP A 20 -5.79 -34.73 -3.13
N GLY A 21 -5.89 -34.84 -1.79
CA GLY A 21 -5.03 -34.14 -0.83
C GLY A 21 -3.52 -34.38 -1.04
N LYS A 22 -3.12 -35.53 -1.61
CA LYS A 22 -1.73 -35.85 -1.95
C LYS A 22 -1.14 -34.94 -3.03
N LEU A 23 -1.95 -34.47 -3.99
CA LEU A 23 -1.53 -33.52 -5.04
C LEU A 23 -1.45 -32.07 -4.54
N ASN A 24 -1.98 -31.79 -3.35
CA ASN A 24 -2.01 -30.45 -2.75
C ASN A 24 -0.61 -29.99 -2.26
N SER A 25 0.33 -30.93 -2.13
CA SER A 25 1.75 -30.64 -1.89
C SER A 25 2.35 -29.77 -3.00
N PHE A 26 2.00 -30.02 -4.27
CA PHE A 26 2.43 -29.19 -5.40
C PHE A 26 1.78 -27.79 -5.38
N ALA A 27 0.52 -27.69 -4.93
CA ALA A 27 -0.15 -26.41 -4.76
C ALA A 27 0.49 -25.56 -3.64
N TYR A 28 0.98 -26.20 -2.57
CA TYR A 28 1.75 -25.54 -1.50
C TYR A 28 3.06 -24.93 -2.02
N PHE A 29 3.82 -25.68 -2.83
CA PHE A 29 5.05 -25.16 -3.45
C PHE A 29 4.75 -24.01 -4.43
N ALA A 30 3.70 -24.13 -5.24
CA ALA A 30 3.27 -23.06 -6.13
C ALA A 30 2.78 -21.81 -5.37
N SER A 31 2.15 -21.97 -4.21
CA SER A 31 1.65 -20.86 -3.38
C SER A 31 2.77 -20.16 -2.60
N SER A 32 3.69 -20.91 -1.99
CA SER A 32 4.81 -20.36 -1.21
C SER A 32 5.82 -19.57 -2.05
N LYS A 33 5.92 -19.86 -3.36
CA LYS A 33 6.77 -19.14 -4.31
C LYS A 33 6.05 -17.99 -5.02
N ARG A 34 4.75 -17.78 -4.81
CA ARG A 34 4.04 -16.63 -5.40
C ARG A 34 4.48 -15.34 -4.70
N THR A 35 4.94 -14.37 -5.49
CA THR A 35 5.13 -13.00 -5.02
C THR A 35 3.79 -12.49 -4.49
N ILE A 36 3.73 -12.19 -3.19
CA ILE A 36 2.53 -11.60 -2.58
C ILE A 36 2.31 -10.24 -3.25
N ARG A 37 1.29 -10.14 -4.09
CA ARG A 37 0.88 -8.87 -4.69
C ARG A 37 0.43 -7.95 -3.56
N ARG A 38 1.07 -6.80 -3.44
CA ARG A 38 0.67 -5.74 -2.51
C ARG A 38 0.29 -4.52 -3.33
N SER A 39 -0.76 -3.83 -2.90
CA SER A 39 -1.02 -2.51 -3.46
C SER A 39 0.04 -1.52 -2.98
N THR A 40 0.19 -0.43 -3.72
CA THR A 40 1.10 0.67 -3.37
C THR A 40 0.78 1.22 -1.97
N ILE A 41 -0.51 1.35 -1.64
CA ILE A 41 -0.98 1.78 -0.32
C ILE A 41 -0.52 0.82 0.78
N GLN A 42 -0.61 -0.49 0.57
CA GLN A 42 -0.17 -1.46 1.57
C GLN A 42 1.34 -1.48 1.76
N PHE A 43 2.11 -1.13 0.72
CA PHE A 43 3.55 -0.90 0.85
C PHE A 43 3.84 0.34 1.70
N LEU A 44 3.14 1.46 1.47
CA LEU A 44 3.27 2.69 2.25
C LEU A 44 2.96 2.48 3.73
N LEU A 45 1.83 1.84 4.04
CA LEU A 45 1.40 1.56 5.42
C LEU A 45 2.42 0.72 6.21
N LYS A 46 3.18 -0.13 5.51
CA LYS A 46 4.20 -0.98 6.14
C LYS A 46 5.49 -0.22 6.44
N ASN A 47 5.78 0.84 5.70
CA ASN A 47 7.05 1.55 5.80
C ASN A 47 6.93 2.78 6.73
N ARG A 48 7.60 2.72 7.88
CA ARG A 48 7.57 3.79 8.89
C ARG A 48 8.13 5.12 8.38
N GLU A 49 9.10 5.07 7.49
CA GLU A 49 9.74 6.26 6.94
C GLU A 49 8.87 7.02 5.92
N LEU A 50 7.78 6.40 5.46
CA LEU A 50 6.83 6.95 4.50
C LEU A 50 5.46 7.23 5.15
N SER A 51 5.38 7.11 6.48
CA SER A 51 4.12 7.19 7.23
C SER A 51 3.42 8.55 7.05
N ARG A 52 4.18 9.65 7.05
CA ARG A 52 3.63 11.00 6.88
C ARG A 52 2.93 11.16 5.54
N PHE A 53 3.53 10.69 4.45
CA PHE A 53 2.89 10.74 3.14
C PHE A 53 1.65 9.84 3.07
N CYS A 54 1.69 8.67 3.73
CA CYS A 54 0.54 7.78 3.82
C CYS A 54 -0.63 8.45 4.55
N GLU A 55 -0.38 9.17 5.65
CA GLU A 55 -1.40 9.94 6.37
C GLU A 55 -2.05 11.00 5.46
N LEU A 56 -1.25 11.75 4.68
CA LEU A 56 -1.78 12.74 3.75
C LEU A 56 -2.68 12.11 2.69
N ILE A 57 -2.31 10.94 2.14
CA ILE A 57 -3.15 10.21 1.19
C ILE A 57 -4.49 9.82 1.83
N MET A 58 -4.47 9.35 3.09
CA MET A 58 -5.68 8.91 3.79
C MET A 58 -6.60 10.09 4.16
N MET A 59 -6.04 11.29 4.32
CA MET A 59 -6.81 12.52 4.52
C MET A 59 -7.39 13.10 3.22
N CYS A 60 -6.78 12.77 2.08
CA CYS A 60 -7.28 13.17 0.77
C CYS A 60 -8.55 12.39 0.39
N ASP A 61 -9.20 12.86 -0.67
CA ASP A 61 -10.39 12.23 -1.23
C ASP A 61 -10.17 10.74 -1.56
N SER A 62 -11.15 9.91 -1.18
CA SER A 62 -11.21 8.47 -1.45
C SER A 62 -10.97 8.09 -2.92
N SER A 63 -11.28 8.98 -3.86
CA SER A 63 -11.04 8.80 -5.30
C SER A 63 -9.56 8.59 -5.64
N VAL A 64 -8.65 9.26 -4.94
CA VAL A 64 -7.20 9.12 -5.16
C VAL A 64 -6.69 7.76 -4.67
N VAL A 65 -7.17 7.33 -3.51
CA VAL A 65 -6.87 6.00 -2.96
C VAL A 65 -7.42 4.91 -3.88
N HIS A 66 -8.60 5.12 -4.47
CA HIS A 66 -9.16 4.22 -5.47
C HIS A 66 -8.28 4.18 -6.72
N GLU A 67 -7.90 5.34 -7.28
CA GLU A 67 -7.02 5.45 -8.46
C GLU A 67 -5.68 4.70 -8.25
N LEU A 68 -5.06 4.80 -7.06
CA LEU A 68 -3.80 4.11 -6.72
C LEU A 68 -3.96 2.60 -6.45
N ASN A 69 -5.18 2.13 -6.20
CA ASN A 69 -5.49 0.70 -6.05
C ASN A 69 -5.97 0.06 -7.35
N LEU A 70 -6.24 0.84 -8.40
CA LEU A 70 -6.61 0.30 -9.71
C LEU A 70 -5.49 -0.55 -10.29
N THR A 71 -5.88 -1.54 -11.09
CA THR A 71 -4.94 -2.41 -11.78
C THR A 71 -4.23 -1.65 -12.90
N GLY A 72 -2.98 -1.29 -12.67
CA GLY A 72 -2.10 -0.70 -13.69
C GLY A 72 -0.68 -0.54 -13.17
N PRO A 73 0.32 -0.41 -14.05
CA PRO A 73 1.65 0.01 -13.63
C PRO A 73 1.58 1.48 -13.20
N TYR A 74 1.96 1.75 -11.95
CA TYR A 74 2.09 3.09 -11.41
C TYR A 74 3.47 3.23 -10.80
N SER A 75 4.14 4.32 -11.13
CA SER A 75 5.35 4.77 -10.42
C SER A 75 4.95 5.92 -9.51
N LEU A 76 5.12 5.72 -8.19
CA LEU A 76 4.79 6.71 -7.17
C LEU A 76 6.08 7.26 -6.56
N PHE A 77 6.28 8.56 -6.66
CA PHE A 77 7.38 9.27 -6.02
C PHE A 77 6.96 9.67 -4.62
N VAL A 78 7.51 8.99 -3.63
CA VAL A 78 7.09 9.17 -2.24
C VAL A 78 8.18 9.94 -1.48
N PRO A 79 7.88 11.13 -0.94
CA PRO A 79 8.82 11.84 -0.08
C PRO A 79 9.04 11.06 1.23
N HIS A 80 10.29 11.04 1.68
CA HIS A 80 10.65 10.51 3.00
C HIS A 80 10.13 11.43 4.11
N ASN A 81 9.91 10.91 5.32
CA ASN A 81 9.48 11.72 6.47
C ASN A 81 10.37 12.96 6.68
N SER A 82 11.69 12.79 6.55
CA SER A 82 12.68 13.88 6.66
C SER A 82 12.62 14.92 5.53
N ALA A 83 12.01 14.59 4.39
CA ALA A 83 11.79 15.57 3.32
C ALA A 83 10.74 16.61 3.74
N PHE A 84 9.72 16.21 4.51
CA PHE A 84 8.73 17.14 5.05
C PHE A 84 9.32 18.12 6.06
N ASP A 85 10.35 17.73 6.80
CA ASP A 85 11.03 18.63 7.75
C ASP A 85 11.80 19.75 7.05
N ARG A 86 12.13 19.57 5.76
CA ARG A 86 12.80 20.59 4.93
C ARG A 86 11.83 21.58 4.30
N VAL A 87 10.53 21.29 4.34
CA VAL A 87 9.50 22.20 3.83
C VAL A 87 9.32 23.36 4.82
N LYS A 88 9.17 24.59 4.32
CA LYS A 88 8.87 25.75 5.18
C LYS A 88 7.55 25.50 5.92
N GLY A 89 7.58 25.56 7.25
CA GLY A 89 6.42 25.24 8.10
C GLY A 89 6.28 23.74 8.44
N GLY A 90 7.16 22.89 7.92
CA GLY A 90 7.21 21.46 8.23
C GLY A 90 5.98 20.67 7.75
N TYR A 91 5.86 19.45 8.27
CA TYR A 91 4.75 18.53 7.94
C TYR A 91 3.38 19.11 8.31
N GLU A 92 3.25 19.74 9.49
CA GLU A 92 1.97 20.27 9.97
C GLU A 92 1.42 21.36 9.05
N HIS A 93 2.27 22.21 8.47
CA HIS A 93 1.82 23.21 7.52
C HIS A 93 1.29 22.57 6.22
N VAL A 94 1.95 21.53 5.72
CA VAL A 94 1.49 20.77 4.54
C VAL A 94 0.15 20.10 4.85
N LYS A 95 0.05 19.45 6.00
CA LYS A 95 -1.18 18.78 6.46
C LYS A 95 -2.34 19.76 6.58
N ALA A 96 -2.14 20.90 7.25
CA ALA A 96 -3.16 21.95 7.36
C ALA A 96 -3.60 22.51 6.01
N THR A 97 -2.68 22.63 5.04
CA THR A 97 -2.99 23.10 3.69
C THR A 97 -3.88 22.11 2.94
N ILE A 98 -3.61 20.81 3.09
CA ILE A 98 -4.39 19.74 2.46
C ILE A 98 -5.77 19.63 3.13
N GLU A 99 -5.83 19.72 4.45
CA GLU A 99 -7.10 19.70 5.20
C GLU A 99 -8.00 20.89 4.84
N ALA A 100 -7.42 22.07 4.68
CA ALA A 100 -8.16 23.26 4.25
C ALA A 100 -8.61 23.22 2.79
N ASN A 101 -7.90 22.51 1.91
CA ASN A 101 -8.17 22.44 0.48
C ASN A 101 -7.94 21.02 -0.06
N PRO A 102 -8.97 20.15 -0.03
CA PRO A 102 -8.83 18.76 -0.48
C PRO A 102 -8.44 18.64 -1.95
N ASP A 103 -8.87 19.57 -2.81
CA ASP A 103 -8.49 19.61 -4.23
C ASP A 103 -6.98 19.78 -4.43
N LYS A 104 -6.34 20.65 -3.62
CA LYS A 104 -4.88 20.81 -3.66
C LYS A 104 -4.17 19.55 -3.18
N GLY A 105 -4.75 18.83 -2.22
CA GLY A 105 -4.28 17.51 -1.81
C GLY A 105 -4.30 16.51 -2.97
N ARG A 106 -5.40 16.48 -3.73
CA ARG A 106 -5.52 15.63 -4.92
C ARG A 106 -4.46 15.95 -5.96
N ASP A 107 -4.27 17.23 -6.28
CA ASP A 107 -3.25 17.66 -7.25
C ASP A 107 -1.83 17.34 -6.75
N PHE A 108 -1.58 17.52 -5.46
CA PHE A 108 -0.32 17.15 -4.83
C PHE A 108 -0.03 15.65 -5.02
N ILE A 109 -0.96 14.76 -4.71
CA ILE A 109 -0.74 13.31 -4.89
C ILE A 109 -0.61 12.93 -6.37
N ARG A 110 -1.40 13.55 -7.25
CA ARG A 110 -1.32 13.30 -8.70
C ARG A 110 0.02 13.68 -9.28
N ASN A 111 0.61 14.79 -8.87
CA ASN A 111 1.94 15.21 -9.31
C ASN A 111 3.05 14.25 -8.88
N HIS A 112 2.82 13.46 -7.82
CA HIS A 112 3.74 12.43 -7.37
C HIS A 112 3.48 11.06 -8.03
N SER A 113 2.35 10.89 -8.71
CA SER A 113 1.99 9.64 -9.38
C SER A 113 2.21 9.75 -10.89
N ILE A 114 2.91 8.78 -11.47
CA ILE A 114 3.05 8.67 -12.92
C ILE A 114 2.44 7.34 -13.37
N ARG A 115 1.64 7.40 -14.43
CA ARG A 115 1.08 6.21 -15.08
C ARG A 115 2.18 5.54 -15.90
N GLY A 116 2.32 4.23 -15.75
CA GLY A 116 3.40 3.46 -16.37
C GLY A 116 4.45 3.02 -15.36
N ASN A 117 5.39 2.22 -15.85
CA ASN A 117 6.52 1.76 -15.05
C ASN A 117 7.77 2.53 -15.50
N ILE A 118 8.27 3.40 -14.62
CA ILE A 118 9.54 4.09 -14.83
C ILE A 118 10.64 3.24 -14.21
N ILE A 119 11.63 2.89 -15.02
CA ILE A 119 12.86 2.26 -14.57
C ILE A 119 13.90 3.39 -14.51
N LEU A 120 14.33 3.74 -13.30
CA LEU A 120 15.33 4.78 -13.02
C LEU A 120 16.74 4.19 -12.92
#